data_AF-A0A4U9XIG4-F1
#
_entry.id   AF-A0A4U9XIG4-F1
#
_cell.length_a   1.000
_cell.length_b   1.000
_cell.length_c   1.000
_cell.angle_alpha   90.00
_cell.angle_beta   90.00
_cell.angle_gamma   90.00
#
_symmetry.space_group_name_H-M   'P 1'
#
loop_
_entity.id
_entity.type
_entity.pdbx_description
1 polymer ?
#
loop_
_entity_poly.entity_id
_entity_poly.type
_entity_poly.pdbx_seq_one_letter_code
_entity_poly.pdbx_strand_id
1 'polypeptide(L)'
;MKSKINNKNIGNLQEANKKYSITLSILTLLLLSLSIILSQLSLPTVLNKFLSILLLIIAVVLMIVSYDFLKICYSIYRDTPNPPLFVPKVYGLGFSINPYHKYGKVIFLIIFTVIIGSFIPIIISIFQ
;
A
#
# COMPACT_ATOMS: atom_id res chain seq x y z
N MET A 1 -20.53 15.95 -19.76
CA MET A 1 -19.25 16.43 -20.32
C MET A 1 -18.34 15.21 -20.51
N LYS A 2 -18.33 14.58 -21.69
CA LYS A 2 -17.46 13.42 -22.00
C LYS A 2 -16.04 13.95 -22.20
N SER A 3 -15.15 13.66 -21.24
CA SER A 3 -13.73 14.00 -21.32
C SER A 3 -13.12 13.36 -22.58
N LYS A 4 -12.55 14.19 -23.45
CA LYS A 4 -11.77 13.79 -24.62
C LYS A 4 -10.42 13.25 -24.13
N ILE A 5 -10.39 11.98 -23.72
CA ILE A 5 -9.14 11.33 -23.33
C ILE A 5 -8.36 11.02 -24.61
N ASN A 6 -7.33 11.82 -24.90
CA ASN A 6 -6.42 11.59 -26.02
C ASN A 6 -5.72 10.23 -25.87
N ASN A 7 -5.60 9.44 -26.95
CA ASN A 7 -4.97 8.11 -26.95
C ASN A 7 -3.55 8.09 -26.33
N LYS A 8 -2.79 9.20 -26.48
CA LYS A 8 -1.47 9.37 -25.85
C LYS A 8 -1.53 9.42 -24.31
N ASN A 9 -2.59 10.00 -23.74
CA ASN A 9 -2.80 10.02 -22.29
C ASN A 9 -3.23 8.64 -21.76
N ILE A 10 -3.96 7.86 -22.57
CA ILE A 10 -4.37 6.49 -22.20
C ILE A 10 -3.15 5.58 -22.10
N GLY A 11 -2.23 5.63 -23.07
CA GLY A 11 -0.99 4.86 -23.06
C GLY A 11 -0.11 5.15 -21.84
N ASN A 12 0.13 6.43 -21.55
CA ASN A 12 0.93 6.85 -20.38
C ASN A 12 0.30 6.41 -19.04
N LEU A 13 -1.04 6.43 -18.94
CA LEU A 13 -1.77 5.95 -17.76
C LEU A 13 -1.67 4.44 -17.60
N GLN A 14 -1.76 3.68 -18.70
CA GLN A 14 -1.59 2.22 -18.67
C GLN A 14 -0.18 1.81 -18.26
N GLU A 15 0.84 2.49 -18.78
CA GLU A 15 2.24 2.26 -18.39
C GLU A 15 2.49 2.61 -16.92
N ALA A 16 1.97 3.75 -16.45
CA ALA A 16 2.06 4.13 -15.04
C ALA A 16 1.36 3.09 -14.14
N ASN A 17 0.15 2.66 -14.48
CA ASN A 17 -0.59 1.65 -13.72
C ASN A 17 0.14 0.30 -13.70
N LYS A 18 0.76 -0.10 -14.81
CA LYS A 18 1.61 -1.30 -14.88
C LYS A 18 2.82 -1.16 -13.97
N LYS A 19 3.49 -0.01 -13.98
CA LYS A 19 4.64 0.28 -13.10
C LYS A 19 4.25 0.16 -11.63
N TYR A 20 3.16 0.83 -11.21
CA TYR A 20 2.67 0.73 -9.83
C TYR A 20 2.32 -0.71 -9.44
N SER A 21 1.63 -1.44 -10.32
CA SER A 21 1.29 -2.86 -10.08
C SER A 21 2.54 -3.70 -9.83
N ILE A 22 3.56 -3.57 -10.70
CA ILE A 22 4.85 -4.27 -10.54
C ILE A 22 5.54 -3.85 -9.23
N THR A 23 5.61 -2.55 -8.95
CA THR A 23 6.23 -2.04 -7.71
C THR A 23 5.55 -2.58 -6.47
N LEU A 24 4.21 -2.60 -6.43
CA LEU A 24 3.43 -3.15 -5.33
C LEU A 24 3.65 -4.66 -5.17
N SER A 25 3.70 -5.41 -6.27
CA SER A 25 4.01 -6.84 -6.22
C SER A 25 5.40 -7.12 -5.67
N ILE A 26 6.42 -6.37 -6.11
CA ILE A 26 7.80 -6.51 -5.62
C ILE A 26 7.89 -6.17 -4.13
N LEU A 27 7.32 -5.04 -3.71
CA LEU A 27 7.31 -4.63 -2.30
C LEU A 27 6.58 -5.66 -1.43
N THR A 28 5.46 -6.22 -1.90
CA THR A 28 4.71 -7.25 -1.18
C THR A 28 5.51 -8.54 -1.05
N LEU A 29 6.16 -8.99 -2.14
CA LEU A 29 6.99 -10.20 -2.13
C LEU A 29 8.17 -10.05 -1.16
N LEU A 30 8.80 -8.88 -1.16
CA LEU A 30 9.94 -8.58 -0.31
C LEU A 30 9.53 -8.47 1.17
N LEU A 31 8.35 -7.91 1.46
CA LEU A 31 7.77 -7.87 2.80
C LEU A 31 7.47 -9.29 3.31
N LEU A 32 6.88 -10.14 2.47
CA LEU A 32 6.58 -11.54 2.82
C LEU A 32 7.86 -12.35 3.05
N SER A 33 8.86 -12.24 2.18
CA SER A 33 10.10 -12.99 2.32
C SER A 33 10.86 -12.61 3.59
N LEU A 34 10.96 -11.31 3.90
CA LEU A 34 11.56 -10.84 5.15
C LEU A 34 10.79 -11.31 6.38
N SER A 35 9.46 -11.28 6.34
CA SER A 35 8.61 -11.76 7.43
C SER A 35 8.86 -13.25 7.71
N ILE A 36 8.98 -14.06 6.65
CA ILE A 36 9.28 -15.50 6.78
C ILE A 36 10.66 -15.69 7.39
N ILE A 37 11.69 -15.01 6.88
CA ILE A 37 13.06 -15.08 7.41
C ILE A 37 13.08 -14.74 8.91
N LEU A 38 12.44 -13.63 9.30
CA LEU A 38 12.37 -13.21 10.70
C LEU A 38 11.63 -14.21 11.60
N SER A 39 10.62 -14.90 11.06
CA SER A 39 9.82 -15.88 11.83
C SER A 39 10.48 -17.26 11.97
N GLN A 40 11.28 -17.68 10.99
CA GLN A 40 11.80 -19.06 10.91
C GLN A 40 13.28 -19.19 11.25
N LEU A 41 14.07 -18.13 11.10
CA LEU A 41 15.52 -18.18 11.33
C LEU A 41 15.90 -17.56 12.67
N SER A 42 16.69 -18.29 13.45
CA SER A 42 17.37 -17.77 14.64
C SER A 42 18.54 -16.88 14.24
N LEU A 43 18.26 -15.60 14.03
CA LEU A 43 19.26 -14.60 13.65
C LEU A 43 19.93 -13.97 14.89
N PRO A 44 21.20 -13.51 14.77
CA PRO A 44 21.82 -12.68 15.79
C PRO A 44 20.97 -11.44 16.10
N THR A 45 20.92 -11.04 17.37
CA THR A 45 20.06 -9.94 17.86
C THR A 45 20.19 -8.66 17.04
N VAL A 46 21.43 -8.28 16.69
CA VAL A 46 21.71 -7.07 15.89
C VAL A 46 21.07 -7.15 14.50
N LEU A 47 21.21 -8.30 13.83
CA LEU A 47 20.66 -8.51 12.49
C LEU A 47 19.14 -8.59 12.52
N ASN A 48 18.56 -9.21 13.54
CA ASN A 48 17.11 -9.28 13.74
C ASN A 48 16.51 -7.88 13.94
N LYS A 49 17.11 -7.05 14.81
CA LYS A 49 16.71 -5.64 15.02
C LYS A 49 16.75 -4.86 13.70
N PHE A 50 17.85 -4.97 12.94
CA PHE A 50 18.01 -4.28 11.66
C PHE A 50 16.96 -4.70 10.62
N LEU A 51 16.76 -6.01 10.42
CA LEU A 51 15.79 -6.52 9.45
C LEU A 51 14.35 -6.18 9.84
N SER A 52 14.04 -6.12 11.14
CA SER A 52 12.74 -5.69 11.64
C SER A 52 12.45 -4.22 11.34
N ILE A 53 13.45 -3.34 11.49
CA ILE A 53 13.34 -1.92 11.08
C ILE A 53 13.16 -1.82 9.56
N LEU A 54 13.94 -2.58 8.79
CA LEU A 54 13.82 -2.62 7.34
C LEU A 54 12.40 -3.05 6.92
N LEU A 55 11.85 -4.08 7.55
CA LEU A 55 10.48 -4.56 7.32
C LEU A 55 9.44 -3.46 7.57
N LEU A 56 9.59 -2.67 8.63
CA LEU A 56 8.72 -1.52 8.91
C LEU A 56 8.78 -0.48 7.79
N ILE A 57 9.97 -0.10 7.36
CA ILE A 57 10.16 0.88 6.28
C ILE A 57 9.46 0.39 5.00
N ILE A 58 9.64 -0.88 4.64
CA ILE A 58 9.01 -1.47 3.46
C ILE A 58 7.48 -1.48 3.61
N ALA A 59 6.95 -1.81 4.78
CA ALA A 59 5.50 -1.79 5.05
C ALA A 59 4.91 -0.38 4.90
N VAL A 60 5.59 0.64 5.42
CA VAL A 60 5.20 2.04 5.29
C VAL A 60 5.23 2.49 3.82
N VAL A 61 6.31 2.20 3.11
CA VAL A 61 6.45 2.53 1.68
C VAL A 61 5.36 1.82 0.86
N LEU A 62 5.12 0.53 1.11
CA LEU A 62 4.07 -0.23 0.45
C LEU A 62 2.69 0.40 0.69
N MET A 63 2.40 0.84 1.91
CA MET A 63 1.14 1.48 2.27
C MET A 63 0.92 2.80 1.53
N ILE A 64 1.95 3.66 1.49
CA ILE A 64 1.90 4.96 0.79
C ILE A 64 1.69 4.75 -0.71
N VAL A 65 2.52 3.90 -1.34
CA VAL A 65 2.43 3.60 -2.77
C VAL A 65 1.07 2.98 -3.11
N SER A 66 0.53 2.13 -2.23
CA SER A 66 -0.81 1.53 -2.42
C SER A 66 -1.89 2.59 -2.40
N TYR A 67 -1.85 3.52 -1.45
CA TYR A 67 -2.84 4.58 -1.34
C TYR A 67 -2.82 5.53 -2.55
N ASP A 68 -1.63 5.90 -3.02
CA ASP A 68 -1.48 6.76 -4.21
C ASP A 68 -1.93 6.05 -5.49
N PHE A 69 -1.58 4.77 -5.65
CA PHE A 69 -2.08 3.95 -6.76
C PHE A 69 -3.61 3.91 -6.79
N LEU A 70 -4.25 3.69 -5.63
CA LEU A 70 -5.71 3.68 -5.54
C LEU A 70 -6.33 5.04 -5.89
N LYS A 71 -5.69 6.16 -5.51
CA LYS A 71 -6.14 7.50 -5.90
C LYS A 71 -6.10 7.72 -7.41
N ILE A 72 -5.10 7.16 -8.09
CA ILE A 72 -4.97 7.23 -9.56
C ILE A 72 -6.07 6.39 -10.20
N CYS A 73 -6.17 5.12 -9.81
CA CYS A 73 -7.15 4.16 -10.34
C CYS A 73 -8.60 4.60 -10.17
N TYR A 74 -8.93 5.16 -9.01
CA TYR A 74 -10.30 5.56 -8.66
C TYR A 74 -10.52 7.07 -8.76
N SER A 75 -9.69 7.76 -9.54
CA SER A 75 -9.78 9.21 -9.77
C SER A 75 -11.14 9.67 -10.31
N ILE A 76 -11.88 8.80 -10.99
CA ILE A 76 -13.26 9.05 -11.45
C ILE A 76 -14.22 9.44 -10.32
N TYR A 77 -13.92 9.05 -9.08
CA TYR A 77 -14.75 9.31 -7.91
C TYR A 77 -14.34 10.57 -7.13
N ARG A 78 -13.32 11.31 -7.58
CA ARG A 78 -12.74 12.45 -6.84
C ARG A 78 -13.76 13.53 -6.49
N ASP A 79 -14.56 13.92 -7.47
CA ASP A 79 -15.55 15.00 -7.35
C ASP A 79 -16.99 14.47 -7.26
N THR A 80 -17.13 13.16 -7.03
CA THR A 80 -18.45 12.54 -6.89
C THR A 80 -18.98 12.78 -5.47
N PRO A 81 -20.19 13.35 -5.30
CA PRO A 81 -20.81 13.44 -3.98
C PRO A 81 -21.13 12.03 -3.47
N ASN A 82 -20.65 11.70 -2.27
CA ASN A 82 -20.81 10.38 -1.64
C ASN A 82 -20.41 9.20 -2.55
N PRO A 83 -19.12 9.08 -2.93
CA PRO A 83 -18.67 7.98 -3.77
C PRO A 83 -18.80 6.65 -3.01
N PRO A 84 -18.91 5.49 -3.68
CA PRO A 84 -19.06 4.19 -3.01
C PRO A 84 -17.82 3.81 -2.20
N LEU A 85 -18.01 3.14 -1.05
CA LEU A 85 -16.91 2.73 -0.17
C LEU A 85 -16.09 1.59 -0.78
N PHE A 86 -16.80 0.60 -1.34
CA PHE A 86 -16.21 -0.54 -2.03
C PHE A 86 -16.32 -0.33 -3.54
N VAL A 87 -15.21 -0.49 -4.23
CA VAL A 87 -15.10 -0.40 -5.68
C VAL A 87 -14.46 -1.67 -6.23
N PRO A 88 -14.86 -2.17 -7.41
CA PRO A 88 -14.24 -3.35 -7.99
C PRO A 88 -12.75 -3.10 -8.25
N LYS A 89 -11.91 -4.09 -7.97
CA LYS A 89 -10.47 -3.99 -8.22
C LYS A 89 -10.18 -3.77 -9.71
N VAL A 90 -9.23 -2.89 -10.00
CA VAL A 90 -8.73 -2.66 -11.38
C VAL A 90 -8.00 -3.89 -11.93
N TYR A 91 -7.35 -4.66 -11.05
CA TYR A 91 -6.65 -5.89 -11.40
C TYR A 91 -7.07 -7.03 -10.47
N GLY A 92 -7.39 -8.18 -11.05
CA GLY A 92 -7.79 -9.40 -10.33
C GLY A 92 -9.28 -9.40 -9.91
N LEU A 93 -9.62 -10.32 -9.00
CA LEU A 93 -10.97 -10.49 -8.48
C LEU A 93 -11.13 -9.81 -7.10
N GLY A 94 -12.31 -9.24 -6.86
CA GLY A 94 -12.72 -8.70 -5.55
C GLY A 94 -12.88 -7.18 -5.50
N PHE A 95 -13.02 -6.67 -4.28
CA PHE A 95 -13.27 -5.25 -4.00
C PHE A 95 -12.04 -4.57 -3.39
N SER A 96 -11.98 -3.26 -3.58
CA SER A 96 -11.00 -2.35 -2.99
C SER A 96 -11.73 -1.23 -2.26
N ILE A 97 -11.04 -0.60 -1.31
CA ILE A 97 -11.57 0.52 -0.54
C ILE A 97 -11.28 1.80 -1.33
N ASN A 98 -12.33 2.58 -1.56
CA ASN A 98 -12.22 3.84 -2.29
C ASN A 98 -11.53 4.92 -1.43
N PRO A 99 -10.37 5.46 -1.85
CA PRO A 99 -9.66 6.50 -1.10
C PRO A 99 -10.37 7.86 -1.10
N TYR A 100 -11.39 8.05 -1.96
CA TYR A 100 -12.19 9.27 -2.01
C TYR A 100 -13.44 9.21 -1.10
N HIS A 101 -13.82 8.03 -0.61
CA HIS A 101 -14.87 7.91 0.41
C HIS A 101 -14.37 8.38 1.79
N LYS A 102 -15.19 9.14 2.55
CA LYS A 102 -14.87 9.60 3.93
C LYS A 102 -14.40 8.46 4.84
N TYR A 103 -15.21 7.41 5.01
CA TYR A 103 -14.82 6.20 5.73
C TYR A 103 -13.64 5.45 5.11
N GLY A 104 -13.49 5.45 3.78
CA GLY A 104 -12.32 4.86 3.12
C GLY A 104 -11.01 5.47 3.62
N LYS A 105 -10.92 6.82 3.65
CA LYS A 105 -9.76 7.53 4.22
C LYS A 105 -9.50 7.17 5.69
N VAL A 106 -10.56 7.08 6.49
CA VAL A 106 -10.44 6.69 7.91
C VAL A 106 -9.90 5.27 8.03
N ILE A 107 -10.38 4.31 7.23
CA ILE A 107 -9.87 2.94 7.23
C ILE A 107 -8.38 2.91 6.86
N PHE A 108 -7.97 3.66 5.83
CA PHE A 108 -6.55 3.78 5.46
C PHE A 108 -5.69 4.30 6.62
N LEU A 109 -6.18 5.31 7.33
CA LEU A 109 -5.48 5.88 8.48
C LEU A 109 -5.42 4.88 9.65
N ILE A 110 -6.50 4.17 9.95
CA ILE A 110 -6.53 3.13 10.99
C ILE A 110 -5.52 2.03 10.66
N ILE A 111 -5.51 1.52 9.42
CA ILE A 111 -4.55 0.49 8.99
C ILE A 111 -3.11 1.00 9.15
N PHE A 112 -2.84 2.25 8.74
CA PHE A 112 -1.53 2.85 8.90
C PHE A 112 -1.12 2.95 10.38
N THR A 113 -2.00 3.40 11.26
CA THR A 113 -1.76 3.46 12.71
C THR A 113 -1.52 2.09 13.31
N VAL A 114 -2.28 1.06 12.89
CA VAL A 114 -2.08 -0.32 13.35
C VAL A 114 -0.71 -0.85 12.91
N ILE A 115 -0.30 -0.59 11.66
CA ILE A 115 1.02 -0.97 11.15
C ILE A 115 2.13 -0.29 11.96
N ILE A 116 2.07 1.01 12.20
CA ILE A 116 3.09 1.68 13.02
C ILE A 116 3.06 1.15 14.46
N GLY A 117 1.86 0.98 15.03
CA GLY A 117 1.65 0.50 16.38
C GLY A 117 2.22 -0.89 16.63
N SER A 118 2.11 -1.80 15.66
CA SER A 118 2.63 -3.16 15.80
C SER A 118 4.15 -3.24 15.92
N PHE A 119 4.88 -2.18 15.52
CA PHE A 119 6.34 -2.13 15.62
C PHE A 119 6.84 -1.37 16.86
N ILE A 120 5.95 -0.83 17.71
CA ILE A 120 6.34 -0.19 18.97
C ILE A 120 7.21 -1.11 19.86
N PRO A 121 6.89 -2.40 20.05
CA PRO A 121 7.73 -3.30 20.87
C PRO A 121 9.15 -3.45 20.31
N ILE A 122 9.27 -3.51 18.97
CA ILE A 122 10.56 -3.58 18.27
C ILE A 122 11.35 -2.30 18.54
N ILE A 123 10.71 -1.13 18.42
CA ILE A 123 11.34 0.16 18.69
C ILE A 123 11.84 0.22 20.14
N ILE A 124 11.02 -0.18 21.12
CA ILE A 124 11.43 -0.22 22.53
C ILE A 124 12.63 -1.13 22.72
N SER A 125 12.61 -2.33 22.12
CA SER A 125 13.70 -3.28 22.21
C SER A 125 15.03 -2.78 21.62
N ILE A 126 15.03 -1.75 20.76
CA ILE A 126 16.28 -1.17 20.23
C ILE A 126 17.04 -0.43 21.34
N PHE A 127 16.32 0.22 22.26
CA PHE A 127 16.89 1.03 23.33
C PHE A 127 17.21 0.24 24.61
N GLN A 128 16.85 -1.05 24.63
CA GLN A 128 17.22 -2.03 25.65
C GLN A 128 18.35 -2.93 25.13
#